data_AF-A0A4W5PUM1-F1
#
_entry.id   AF-A0A4W5PUM1-F1
#
_cell.length_a   1.000
_cell.length_b   1.000
_cell.length_c   1.000
_cell.angle_alpha   90.00
_cell.angle_beta   90.00
_cell.angle_gamma   90.00
#
_symmetry.space_group_name_H-M   'P 1'
#
loop_
_entity.id
_entity.type
_entity.pdbx_description
1 polymer ?
#
loop_
_entity_poly.entity_id
_entity_poly.type
_entity_poly.pdbx_seq_one_letter_code
_entity_poly.pdbx_strand_id
1 'polypeptide(L)'
;MRYILTRGEYPDYQRWMGYNDTIRSCRIIRHTTGMHRIRVYERPDFAGQMIEFSEDSPNLSERFRHREVHSANVLDGAWVFYEHPNYRGRQYLLERGEYRRHTEWGGMQANVGSLRRVQDF
;
A
#
# COMPACT_ATOMS: atom_id res chain seq x y z
N MET A 1 5.12 6.81 13.18
CA MET A 1 4.14 6.28 12.22
C MET A 1 4.14 7.13 10.96
N ARG A 2 3.77 6.54 9.82
CA ARG A 2 3.43 7.25 8.58
C ARG A 2 1.94 7.06 8.33
N TYR A 3 1.28 8.08 7.80
CA TYR A 3 -0.13 8.06 7.43
C TYR A 3 -0.23 8.58 5.99
N ILE A 4 -1.03 7.91 5.16
CA ILE A 4 -1.32 8.38 3.80
C ILE A 4 -2.70 9.04 3.83
N LEU A 5 -2.74 10.33 3.52
CA LEU A 5 -3.97 11.09 3.39
C LEU A 5 -4.29 11.25 1.92
N THR A 6 -5.54 10.96 1.55
CA THR A 6 -6.11 11.37 0.28
C THR A 6 -6.69 12.77 0.42
N ARG A 7 -7.06 13.41 -0.69
CA ARG A 7 -7.79 14.69 -0.64
C ARG A 7 -9.06 14.53 0.19
N GLY A 8 -9.28 15.44 1.14
CA GLY A 8 -10.44 15.43 2.04
C GLY A 8 -10.26 16.38 3.21
N GLU A 9 -11.31 16.56 4.00
CA GLU A 9 -11.26 17.30 5.26
C GLU A 9 -11.07 16.34 6.44
N TYR A 10 -10.04 16.61 7.24
CA TYR A 10 -9.66 15.83 8.41
C TYR A 10 -9.70 16.74 9.64
N PRO A 11 -10.89 17.03 10.20
CA PRO A 11 -11.05 17.98 11.30
C PRO A 11 -10.40 17.52 12.62
N ASP A 12 -10.17 16.21 12.76
CA ASP A 12 -9.57 15.62 13.94
C ASP A 12 -8.57 14.54 13.55
N TYR A 13 -7.72 14.16 14.50
CA TYR A 13 -6.64 13.24 14.20
C TYR A 13 -7.09 11.78 14.00
N GLN A 14 -8.30 11.44 14.41
CA GLN A 14 -8.85 10.10 14.25
C GLN A 14 -9.25 9.85 12.79
N ARG A 15 -9.69 10.90 12.07
CA ARG A 15 -10.12 10.83 10.66
C ARG A 15 -9.02 10.38 9.69
N TRP A 16 -7.76 10.74 9.95
CA TRP A 16 -6.59 10.32 9.18
C TRP A 16 -5.86 9.12 9.82
N MET A 17 -6.53 8.43 10.75
CA MET A 17 -6.03 7.27 11.50
C MET A 17 -4.80 7.58 12.37
N GLY A 18 -4.61 8.84 12.75
CA GLY A 18 -3.57 9.28 13.67
C GLY A 18 -3.73 8.63 15.05
N TYR A 19 -2.61 8.29 15.68
CA TYR A 19 -2.61 7.92 17.10
C TYR A 19 -2.70 9.16 18.01
N ASN A 20 -2.13 10.28 17.54
CA ASN A 20 -2.19 11.61 18.16
C ASN A 20 -2.18 12.70 17.07
N ASP A 21 -2.15 13.96 17.49
CA ASP A 21 -2.15 15.16 16.64
C ASP A 21 -0.76 15.59 16.12
N THR A 22 0.30 14.84 16.44
CA THR A 22 1.68 15.27 16.18
C THR A 22 2.13 14.90 14.76
N ILE A 23 2.39 15.90 13.92
CA ILE A 23 3.04 15.76 12.60
C ILE A 23 4.49 16.22 12.69
N ARG A 24 5.46 15.32 12.42
CA ARG A 24 6.89 15.67 12.41
C ARG A 24 7.47 15.91 11.02
N SER A 25 6.80 15.42 9.99
CA SER A 25 7.19 15.60 8.59
C SER A 25 6.00 15.32 7.67
N CYS A 26 5.99 15.93 6.49
CA CYS A 26 5.03 15.67 5.43
C CYS A 26 5.76 15.61 4.08
N ARG A 27 5.22 14.83 3.14
CA ARG A 27 5.70 14.75 1.77
C ARG A 27 4.50 14.64 0.84
N ILE A 28 4.47 15.47 -0.20
CA ILE A 28 3.48 15.36 -1.26
C ILE A 28 3.87 14.17 -2.16
N ILE A 29 2.92 13.27 -2.38
CA ILE A 29 3.04 12.20 -3.38
C ILE A 29 2.54 12.82 -4.68
N ARG A 30 3.42 12.97 -5.68
CA ARG A 30 3.05 13.51 -6.99
C ARG A 30 2.90 12.33 -7.95
N HIS A 31 1.70 12.01 -8.40
CA HIS A 31 1.51 10.99 -9.43
C HIS A 31 0.63 11.51 -10.58
N THR A 32 1.20 11.52 -11.78
CA THR A 32 0.64 12.16 -12.98
C THR A 32 -0.13 11.20 -13.90
N THR A 33 -0.21 9.91 -13.58
CA THR A 33 -0.77 8.90 -14.49
C THR A 33 -2.06 8.30 -13.94
N GLY A 34 -3.14 8.34 -14.73
CA GLY A 34 -4.40 7.65 -14.43
C GLY A 34 -4.35 6.12 -14.56
N MET A 35 -3.18 5.56 -14.89
CA MET A 35 -2.92 4.13 -14.91
C MET A 35 -2.20 3.70 -13.64
N HIS A 36 -2.68 2.62 -13.03
CA HIS A 36 -2.08 2.00 -11.87
C HIS A 36 -1.91 0.52 -12.14
N ARG A 37 -0.72 0.00 -11.83
CA ARG A 37 -0.44 -1.41 -11.99
C ARG A 37 0.64 -1.85 -11.01
N ILE A 38 0.34 -2.91 -10.27
CA ILE A 38 1.26 -3.52 -9.30
C ILE A 38 1.24 -5.03 -9.43
N ARG A 39 2.40 -5.65 -9.27
CA ARG A 39 2.55 -7.10 -9.12
C ARG A 39 2.93 -7.42 -7.69
N VAL A 40 2.29 -8.41 -7.10
CA VAL A 40 2.63 -8.91 -5.76
C VAL A 40 3.02 -10.39 -5.85
N TYR A 41 3.97 -10.78 -5.01
CA TYR A 41 4.64 -12.07 -5.09
C TYR A 41 4.67 -12.78 -3.74
N GLU A 42 4.53 -14.10 -3.80
CA GLU A 42 4.49 -15.00 -2.64
C GLU A 42 5.84 -15.08 -1.94
N ARG A 43 6.95 -14.93 -2.67
CA ARG A 43 8.30 -15.06 -2.11
C ARG A 43 9.12 -13.79 -2.32
N PRO A 44 10.23 -13.63 -1.58
CA PRO A 44 11.20 -12.57 -1.84
C PRO A 44 11.76 -12.62 -3.26
N ASP A 45 12.38 -11.53 -3.70
CA ASP A 45 13.10 -11.45 -4.98
C ASP A 45 12.25 -11.83 -6.21
N PHE A 46 10.96 -11.50 -6.17
CA PHE A 46 9.97 -11.70 -7.26
C PHE A 46 9.72 -13.17 -7.63
N ALA A 47 9.92 -14.08 -6.67
CA ALA A 47 9.71 -15.51 -6.85
C ALA A 47 8.32 -15.98 -6.36
N GLY A 48 7.98 -17.23 -6.68
CA GLY A 48 6.74 -17.88 -6.27
C GLY A 48 5.54 -17.45 -7.09
N GLN A 49 4.33 -17.63 -6.55
CA GLN A 49 3.12 -17.17 -7.21
C GLN A 49 3.11 -15.64 -7.34
N MET A 50 2.70 -15.16 -8.51
CA MET A 50 2.53 -13.73 -8.80
C MET A 50 1.09 -13.44 -9.21
N ILE A 51 0.56 -12.31 -8.75
CA ILE A 51 -0.68 -11.75 -9.27
C ILE A 51 -0.52 -10.25 -9.54
N GLU A 52 -1.17 -9.78 -10.61
CA GLU A 52 -1.18 -8.38 -11.00
C GLU A 52 -2.52 -7.73 -10.61
N PHE A 53 -2.46 -6.51 -10.09
CA PHE A 53 -3.60 -5.67 -9.76
C PHE A 53 -3.51 -4.34 -10.52
N SER A 54 -4.66 -3.93 -11.06
CA SER A 54 -4.90 -2.60 -11.67
C SER A 54 -6.02 -1.83 -10.97
N GLU A 55 -6.66 -2.45 -9.97
CA GLU A 55 -7.79 -1.93 -9.21
C GLU A 55 -7.57 -2.14 -7.72
N ASP A 56 -8.35 -1.43 -6.91
CA ASP A 56 -8.33 -1.56 -5.46
C ASP A 56 -8.85 -2.96 -5.06
N SER A 57 -8.28 -3.53 -4.00
CA SER A 57 -8.70 -4.81 -3.47
C SER A 57 -8.91 -4.70 -1.95
N PRO A 58 -10.15 -4.72 -1.46
CA PRO A 58 -10.44 -4.68 -0.03
C PRO A 58 -10.09 -5.99 0.68
N ASN A 59 -9.86 -7.07 -0.06
CA ASN A 59 -9.44 -8.35 0.50
C ASN A 59 -8.47 -9.04 -0.46
N LEU A 60 -7.18 -8.93 -0.16
CA LEU A 60 -6.13 -9.48 -1.01
C LEU A 60 -6.24 -11.01 -1.16
N SER A 61 -6.68 -11.68 -0.08
CA SER A 61 -6.73 -13.14 -0.01
C SER A 61 -7.74 -13.77 -0.97
N GLU A 62 -8.76 -13.02 -1.42
CA GLU A 62 -9.74 -13.51 -2.40
C GLU A 62 -9.11 -13.81 -3.75
N ARG A 63 -8.15 -12.98 -4.18
CA ARG A 63 -7.46 -13.14 -5.47
C ARG A 63 -6.11 -13.81 -5.34
N PHE A 64 -5.35 -13.45 -4.31
CA PHE A 64 -3.98 -13.92 -4.13
C PHE A 64 -3.88 -15.23 -3.35
N ARG A 65 -4.91 -15.64 -2.60
CA ARG A 65 -4.98 -16.87 -1.78
C ARG A 65 -3.90 -17.03 -0.69
N HIS A 66 -2.93 -16.11 -0.63
CA HIS A 66 -1.94 -15.97 0.44
C HIS A 66 -2.26 -14.74 1.29
N ARG A 67 -1.88 -14.77 2.57
CA ARG A 67 -2.01 -13.65 3.51
C ARG A 67 -0.76 -12.75 3.57
N GLU A 68 0.33 -13.22 2.99
CA GLU A 68 1.64 -12.58 3.06
C GLU A 68 2.12 -12.24 1.66
N VAL A 69 2.60 -11.00 1.49
CA VAL A 69 3.27 -10.52 0.29
C VAL A 69 4.72 -10.29 0.65
N HIS A 70 5.63 -11.00 -0.01
CA HIS A 70 7.05 -10.98 0.32
C HIS A 70 7.86 -10.09 -0.62
N SER A 71 7.42 -9.89 -1.86
CA SER A 71 7.96 -8.89 -2.76
C SER A 71 6.87 -8.29 -3.65
N ALA A 72 7.13 -7.09 -4.19
CA ALA A 72 6.19 -6.35 -5.02
C ALA A 72 6.90 -5.51 -6.08
N ASN A 73 6.28 -5.34 -7.24
CA ASN A 73 6.77 -4.45 -8.29
C ASN A 73 5.65 -3.49 -8.69
N VAL A 74 5.82 -2.21 -8.37
CA VAL A 74 4.90 -1.16 -8.80
C VAL A 74 5.33 -0.69 -10.18
N LEU A 75 4.61 -1.15 -11.20
CA LEU A 75 4.87 -0.83 -12.58
C LEU A 75 4.43 0.60 -12.90
N ASP A 76 3.25 0.98 -12.42
CA ASP A 76 2.60 2.26 -12.71
C ASP A 76 1.76 2.74 -11.51
N GLY A 77 1.70 4.07 -11.33
CA GLY A 77 1.00 4.71 -10.21
C GLY A 77 1.71 4.54 -8.87
N ALA A 78 1.00 4.89 -7.80
CA ALA A 78 1.37 4.58 -6.41
C ALA A 78 0.25 3.80 -5.73
N TRP A 79 0.63 2.99 -4.76
CA TRP A 79 -0.26 2.07 -4.07
C TRP A 79 -0.07 2.17 -2.56
N VAL A 80 -1.11 1.87 -1.81
CA VAL A 80 -1.06 1.70 -0.37
C VAL A 80 -1.40 0.25 -0.04
N PHE A 81 -0.49 -0.43 0.64
CA PHE A 81 -0.77 -1.70 1.31
C PHE A 81 -1.29 -1.45 2.71
N TYR A 82 -2.25 -2.27 3.11
CA TYR A 82 -2.83 -2.29 4.44
C TYR A 82 -2.64 -3.66 5.06
N GLU A 83 -2.25 -3.68 6.33
CA GLU A 83 -2.02 -4.91 7.09
C GLU A 83 -3.26 -5.80 7.19
N HIS A 84 -4.46 -5.22 7.22
CA HIS A 84 -5.73 -5.93 7.34
C HIS A 84 -6.64 -5.72 6.13
N PRO A 85 -7.65 -6.60 5.93
CA PRO A 85 -8.71 -6.36 4.96
C PRO A 85 -9.48 -5.06 5.24
N ASN A 86 -10.18 -4.57 4.22
CA ASN A 86 -11.01 -3.37 4.23
C ASN A 86 -10.25 -2.08 4.59
N TYR A 87 -8.99 -1.98 4.14
CA TYR A 87 -8.13 -0.79 4.29
C TYR A 87 -7.86 -0.41 5.75
N ARG A 88 -7.61 -1.41 6.60
CA ARG A 88 -7.37 -1.26 8.04
C ARG A 88 -5.96 -1.64 8.45
N GLY A 89 -5.57 -1.21 9.65
CA GLY A 89 -4.26 -1.51 10.23
C GLY A 89 -3.17 -0.59 9.71
N ARG A 90 -1.91 -1.06 9.77
CA ARG A 90 -0.76 -0.27 9.32
C ARG A 90 -0.81 -0.07 7.81
N GLN A 91 -0.34 1.11 7.39
CA GLN A 91 -0.28 1.52 6.00
C GLN A 91 1.15 1.59 5.50
N TYR A 92 1.36 1.11 4.28
CA TYR A 92 2.66 1.15 3.61
C TYR A 92 2.47 1.80 2.24
N LEU A 93 3.20 2.88 1.96
CA LEU A 93 3.19 3.54 0.67
C LEU A 93 4.21 2.85 -0.25
N LEU A 94 3.76 2.45 -1.43
CA LEU A 94 4.60 1.93 -2.49
C LEU A 94 4.48 2.86 -3.69
N GLU A 95 5.58 3.58 -3.96
CA GLU A 95 5.75 4.32 -5.20
C GLU A 95 6.30 3.39 -6.30
N ARG A 96 6.26 3.87 -7.55
CA ARG A 96 6.82 3.15 -8.70
C ARG A 96 8.24 2.63 -8.40
N GLY A 97 8.44 1.34 -8.62
CA GLY A 97 9.71 0.68 -8.33
C GLY A 97 9.57 -0.78 -7.92
N GLU A 98 10.73 -1.38 -7.69
CA GLU A 98 10.91 -2.76 -7.31
C GLU A 98 11.15 -2.87 -5.80
N TYR A 99 10.41 -3.76 -5.13
CA TYR A 99 10.54 -4.04 -3.71
C TYR A 99 10.76 -5.54 -3.50
N ARG A 100 12.01 -5.95 -3.24
CA ARG A 100 12.37 -7.37 -3.18
C ARG A 100 11.99 -8.04 -1.86
N ARG A 101 11.73 -7.24 -0.82
CA ARG A 101 11.36 -7.70 0.53
C ARG A 101 10.40 -6.73 1.19
N HIS A 102 9.61 -7.23 2.16
CA HIS A 102 8.66 -6.38 2.88
C HIS A 102 9.28 -5.20 3.63
N THR A 103 10.55 -5.31 4.01
CA THR A 103 11.27 -4.24 4.69
C THR A 103 11.50 -3.03 3.79
N GLU A 104 11.49 -3.20 2.47
CA GLU A 104 11.74 -2.11 1.51
C GLU A 104 10.54 -1.16 1.40
N TRP A 105 9.30 -1.61 1.63
CA TRP A 105 8.14 -0.72 1.80
C TRP A 105 7.87 -0.35 3.28
N GLY A 106 8.77 -0.71 4.18
CA GLY A 106 8.68 -0.38 5.62
C GLY A 106 7.80 -1.34 6.44
N GLY A 107 7.46 -2.52 5.91
CA GLY A 107 6.78 -3.58 6.64
C GLY A 107 7.71 -4.24 7.66
N MET A 108 7.24 -4.38 8.91
CA MET A 108 7.89 -5.23 9.92
C MET A 108 7.60 -6.71 9.71
N GLN A 109 6.48 -7.02 9.06
CA GLN A 109 6.03 -8.36 8.68
C GLN A 109 5.49 -8.30 7.24
N ALA A 110 5.35 -9.46 6.61
CA ALA A 110 4.87 -9.61 5.23
C ALA A 110 3.33 -9.51 5.09
N ASN A 111 2.59 -9.31 6.18
CA ASN A 111 1.13 -9.34 6.18
C ASN A 111 0.54 -8.18 5.37
N VAL A 112 -0.25 -8.52 4.35
CA VAL A 112 -1.00 -7.55 3.54
C VAL A 112 -2.42 -8.08 3.33
N GLY A 113 -3.40 -7.40 3.93
CA GLY A 113 -4.80 -7.78 3.86
C GLY A 113 -5.61 -7.05 2.78
N SER A 114 -5.18 -5.85 2.38
CA SER A 114 -5.82 -5.09 1.30
C SER A 114 -4.85 -4.12 0.63
N LEU A 115 -5.16 -3.70 -0.59
CA LEU A 115 -4.37 -2.73 -1.36
C LEU A 115 -5.27 -1.71 -2.06
N ARG A 116 -4.80 -0.46 -2.15
CA ARG A 116 -5.55 0.64 -2.77
C ARG A 116 -4.64 1.51 -3.63
N ARG A 117 -5.16 1.99 -4.76
CA ARG A 117 -4.47 2.97 -5.60
C ARG A 117 -4.45 4.34 -4.92
N VAL A 118 -3.32 5.04 -5.03
CA VAL A 118 -3.22 6.46 -4.70
C VAL A 118 -3.67 7.25 -5.92
N GLN A 119 -4.83 7.92 -5.84
CA GLN A 119 -5.38 8.72 -6.92
C GLN A 119 -5.32 10.20 -6.52
N ASP A 120 -4.75 11.03 -7.40
CA ASP A 120 -4.88 12.48 -7.35
C ASP A 120 -6.21 12.86 -8.05
N PHE A 121 -7.10 13.56 -7.35
CA PHE A 121 -8.36 14.12 -7.89
C PHE A 121 -8.33 15.64 -7.86
#